data_AF-A0A9D0ZI25-F1
#
_entry.id   AF-A0A9D0ZI25-F1
#
_cell.length_a   1.000
_cell.length_b   1.000
_cell.length_c   1.000
_cell.angle_alpha   90.00
_cell.angle_beta   90.00
_cell.angle_gamma   90.00
#
_symmetry.space_group_name_H-M   'P 1'
#
loop_
_entity.id
_entity.type
_entity.pdbx_description
1 polymer ?
#
loop_
_entity_poly.entity_id
_entity_poly.type
_entity_poly.pdbx_seq_one_letter_code
_entity_poly.pdbx_strand_id
1 'polypeptide(L)'
;MLEKLSVDFVRKIFAILTNGNAQIKFYTICMQNRNREKATNKPVEFGMKLLGCNILYRLPGVRNIPFGRTIGQHCLTRRYLRLPVEDLASEILENPHAICDVQGSLLLPVLSEESLYRKLEAYFSCPGFAALRKKLQDVHQPIEEIYAEISRRLKRTITCEAELHLAKANWIPNRYIIRFLDIASYHGVGVHLVLNSSYPSSFFAALLKYHGVVWNSLQVSCEAGTNKTKMACQLGLKQFSVVSADFNHCIRPMTKHGGRPIYYRAPVQLMQDALHPRLCSAFKEKYDAICGARVFSGRLRPSFLYELGYLCVGPLENALLSLCRNKFTVCYAHAHSSFARLAARYAQCTCNSAQHFDVAEIQVFHTGITPNGFSGFLEQLRKNNPDAEIQVLPLQAFLAEDTALLAGLFSGADSDMIKGAQDFCRDYTRYTQGEFVPLKDAVNLYCAGKKALKQLLDTTPVSFWGRPAASV
;
A
#
# COMPACT_ATOMS: atom_id res chain seq x y z
N MET A 1 45.35 18.41 2.98
CA MET A 1 45.15 17.27 2.07
C MET A 1 44.74 16.08 2.92
N LEU A 2 43.47 15.68 2.91
CA LEU A 2 43.05 14.42 3.54
C LEU A 2 43.46 13.30 2.58
N GLU A 3 44.40 12.45 3.01
CA GLU A 3 44.82 11.25 2.29
C GLU A 3 43.58 10.45 1.85
N LYS A 4 43.57 10.06 0.58
CA LYS A 4 42.50 9.21 0.01
C LYS A 4 42.51 7.89 0.76
N LEU A 5 41.55 7.70 1.67
CA LEU A 5 41.27 6.39 2.26
C LEU A 5 41.08 5.36 1.13
N SER A 6 41.73 4.19 1.25
CA SER A 6 41.61 3.15 0.23
C SER A 6 40.15 2.72 0.07
N VAL A 7 39.73 2.44 -1.17
CA VAL A 7 38.35 2.06 -1.50
C VAL A 7 37.89 0.86 -0.67
N ASP A 8 38.78 -0.09 -0.38
CA ASP A 8 38.49 -1.26 0.44
C ASP A 8 38.32 -0.94 1.93
N PHE A 9 39.08 0.00 2.45
CA PHE A 9 38.91 0.47 3.83
C PHE A 9 37.59 1.24 3.99
N VAL A 10 37.24 2.08 3.01
CA VAL A 10 35.93 2.73 2.93
C VAL A 10 34.83 1.68 2.85
N ARG A 11 34.92 0.65 1.99
CA ARG A 11 33.95 -0.45 1.93
C ARG A 11 33.81 -1.21 3.25
N LYS A 12 34.91 -1.50 3.95
CA LYS A 12 34.89 -2.16 5.27
C LYS A 12 34.25 -1.30 6.35
N ILE A 13 34.58 -0.01 6.41
CA ILE A 13 33.92 0.93 7.33
C ILE A 13 32.44 1.01 7.00
N PHE A 14 32.07 1.14 5.73
CA PHE A 14 30.68 1.18 5.31
C PHE A 14 29.93 -0.09 5.69
N ALA A 15 30.54 -1.26 5.50
CA ALA A 15 29.97 -2.53 5.96
C ALA A 15 29.75 -2.49 7.49
N ILE A 16 30.76 -2.12 8.28
CA ILE A 16 30.65 -2.03 9.75
C ILE A 16 29.56 -1.02 10.19
N LEU A 17 29.50 0.14 9.53
CA LEU A 17 28.52 1.21 9.78
C LEU A 17 27.12 0.90 9.23
N THR A 18 26.93 -0.21 8.53
CA THR A 18 25.61 -0.62 8.02
C THR A 18 25.12 -1.94 8.62
N ASN A 19 26.01 -2.75 9.19
CA ASN A 19 25.72 -4.08 9.69
C ASN A 19 25.16 -4.12 11.13
N GLY A 20 24.33 -3.13 11.48
CA GLY A 20 23.74 -3.01 12.82
C GLY A 20 22.33 -3.62 12.92
N ASN A 21 21.34 -2.88 12.40
CA ASN A 21 19.94 -3.28 12.43
C ASN A 21 19.24 -2.96 11.09
N ALA A 22 18.03 -3.50 10.92
CA ALA A 22 17.25 -3.36 9.71
C ALA A 22 16.96 -1.89 9.30
N GLN A 23 16.76 -1.00 10.27
CA GLN A 23 16.51 0.43 10.02
C GLN A 23 17.77 1.10 9.45
N ILE A 24 18.92 0.95 10.13
CA ILE A 24 20.19 1.53 9.69
C ILE A 24 20.55 1.05 8.28
N LYS A 25 20.47 -0.27 8.03
CA LYS A 25 20.75 -0.84 6.71
C LYS A 25 19.88 -0.20 5.61
N PHE A 26 18.58 -0.11 5.85
CA PHE A 26 17.65 0.46 4.88
C PHE A 26 17.88 1.96 4.62
N TYR A 27 18.03 2.77 5.67
CA TYR A 27 18.22 4.21 5.51
C TYR A 27 19.57 4.54 4.85
N THR A 28 20.61 3.76 5.12
CA THR A 28 21.88 3.87 4.38
C THR A 28 21.69 3.60 2.89
N ILE A 29 21.01 2.51 2.52
CA ILE A 29 20.72 2.20 1.11
C ILE A 29 19.95 3.36 0.45
N CYS A 30 18.92 3.88 1.11
CA CYS A 30 18.18 5.03 0.60
C CYS A 30 19.07 6.27 0.41
N MET A 31 19.96 6.57 1.36
CA MET A 31 20.87 7.71 1.27
C MET A 31 21.89 7.55 0.14
N GLN A 32 22.42 6.33 -0.06
CA GLN A 32 23.31 5.98 -1.16
C GLN A 32 22.60 6.18 -2.50
N ASN A 33 21.38 5.65 -2.65
CA ASN A 33 20.62 5.75 -3.89
C ASN A 33 20.30 7.20 -4.26
N ARG A 34 19.93 8.03 -3.28
CA ARG A 34 19.61 9.45 -3.52
C ARG A 34 20.84 10.29 -3.89
N ASN A 35 22.02 9.88 -3.45
CA ASN A 35 23.25 10.67 -3.57
C ASN A 35 24.38 9.85 -4.20
N ARG A 36 24.09 8.98 -5.18
CA ARG A 36 25.08 8.11 -5.83
C ARG A 36 26.33 8.88 -6.24
N GLU A 37 26.15 10.02 -6.92
CA GLU A 37 27.26 10.87 -7.35
C GLU A 37 28.07 11.45 -6.17
N LYS A 38 27.43 11.83 -5.06
CA LYS A 38 28.17 12.33 -3.88
C LYS A 38 28.87 11.20 -3.13
N ALA A 39 28.31 9.99 -3.13
CA ALA A 39 28.97 8.82 -2.55
C ALA A 39 30.28 8.51 -3.29
N THR A 40 30.30 8.69 -4.61
CA THR A 40 31.50 8.50 -5.45
C THR A 40 32.45 9.69 -5.37
N ASN A 41 31.95 10.93 -5.46
CA ASN A 41 32.77 12.13 -5.62
C ASN A 41 33.21 12.76 -4.29
N LYS A 42 32.50 12.48 -3.17
CA LYS A 42 32.80 13.02 -1.82
C LYS A 42 32.64 11.94 -0.75
N PRO A 43 33.46 10.87 -0.79
CA PRO A 43 33.28 9.67 0.03
C PRO A 43 33.38 9.94 1.53
N VAL A 44 34.26 10.87 1.96
CA VAL A 44 34.43 11.23 3.39
C VAL A 44 33.21 11.97 3.94
N GLU A 45 32.71 12.99 3.23
CA GLU A 45 31.51 13.74 3.63
C GLU A 45 30.28 12.82 3.70
N PHE A 46 30.17 11.91 2.72
CA PHE A 46 29.11 10.92 2.68
C PHE A 46 29.24 9.90 3.82
N GLY A 47 30.45 9.40 4.09
CA GLY A 47 30.74 8.50 5.21
C GLY A 47 30.41 9.10 6.57
N MET A 48 30.71 10.39 6.79
CA MET A 48 30.37 11.10 8.03
C MET A 48 28.86 11.25 8.22
N LYS A 49 28.10 11.50 7.15
CA LYS A 49 26.62 11.53 7.21
C LYS A 49 26.04 10.16 7.56
N LEU A 50 26.63 9.09 7.03
CA LEU A 50 26.24 7.72 7.36
C LEU A 50 26.56 7.34 8.80
N LEU A 51 27.74 7.72 9.28
CA LEU A 51 28.12 7.55 10.68
C LEU A 51 27.14 8.30 11.61
N GLY A 52 26.82 9.55 11.29
CA GLY A 52 25.83 10.34 12.03
C GLY A 52 24.46 9.65 12.08
N CYS A 53 23.97 9.14 10.94
CA CYS A 53 22.73 8.37 10.92
C CYS A 53 22.82 7.08 11.75
N ASN A 54 23.93 6.34 11.66
CA ASN A 54 24.15 5.13 12.44
C ASN A 54 24.13 5.41 13.95
N ILE A 55 24.82 6.45 14.41
CA ILE A 55 24.82 6.88 15.82
C ILE A 55 23.41 7.27 16.25
N LEU A 56 22.71 8.10 15.47
CA LEU A 56 21.34 8.53 15.77
C LEU A 56 20.38 7.36 15.94
N TYR A 57 20.45 6.33 15.08
CA TYR A 57 19.59 5.14 15.18
C TYR A 57 20.02 4.14 16.27
N ARG A 58 21.19 4.32 16.88
CA ARG A 58 21.64 3.56 18.06
C ARG A 58 21.27 4.25 19.38
N LEU A 59 20.95 5.54 19.36
CA LEU A 59 20.53 6.27 20.56
C LEU A 59 19.13 5.84 21.02
N PRO A 60 18.95 5.48 22.30
CA PRO A 60 17.62 5.24 22.88
C PRO A 60 16.72 6.47 22.69
N GLY A 61 15.46 6.27 22.31
CA GLY A 61 14.48 7.35 22.10
C GLY A 61 14.46 7.96 20.69
N VAL A 62 15.59 8.01 19.97
CA VAL A 62 15.67 8.52 18.59
C VAL A 62 15.39 7.44 17.55
N ARG A 63 15.62 6.17 17.90
CA ARG A 63 15.38 4.99 17.04
C ARG A 63 13.94 4.88 16.49
N ASN A 64 12.97 5.44 17.21
CA ASN A 64 11.56 5.44 16.84
C ASN A 64 11.09 6.77 16.24
N ILE A 65 11.99 7.76 16.11
CA ILE A 65 11.65 9.03 15.46
C ILE A 65 11.68 8.75 13.95
N PRO A 66 10.53 8.68 13.27
CA PRO A 66 10.52 8.63 11.81
C PRO A 66 11.29 9.86 11.34
N PHE A 67 12.29 9.68 10.45
CA PHE A 67 12.92 10.83 9.81
C PHE A 67 11.84 11.57 9.02
N GLY A 68 11.29 12.61 9.64
CA GLY A 68 9.96 13.16 9.41
C GLY A 68 9.62 13.38 7.95
N ARG A 69 8.66 12.59 7.46
CA ARG A 69 7.98 12.83 6.18
C ARG A 69 6.50 12.83 6.42
N THR A 70 5.90 14.00 6.28
CA THR A 70 4.47 14.18 6.39
C THR A 70 3.78 13.79 5.10
N ILE A 71 2.81 12.88 5.20
CA ILE A 71 1.85 12.58 4.14
C ILE A 71 1.20 13.90 3.70
N GLY A 72 1.02 14.06 2.39
CA GLY A 72 0.42 15.25 1.84
C GLY A 72 1.36 16.45 1.68
N GLN A 73 2.56 16.42 2.26
CA GLN A 73 3.55 17.51 2.11
C GLN A 73 4.79 17.09 1.32
N HIS A 74 5.18 15.83 1.40
CA HIS A 74 6.41 15.33 0.79
C HIS A 74 6.11 14.21 -0.20
N CYS A 75 6.77 14.22 -1.36
CA CYS A 75 6.81 13.06 -2.26
C CYS A 75 7.59 11.92 -1.58
N LEU A 76 6.86 10.92 -1.10
CA LEU A 76 7.38 9.83 -0.30
C LEU A 76 8.31 8.94 -1.13
N THR A 77 8.00 8.67 -2.39
CA THR A 77 8.82 7.75 -3.21
C THR A 77 10.15 8.34 -3.64
N ARG A 78 10.23 9.66 -3.83
CA ARG A 78 11.51 10.36 -4.02
C ARG A 78 12.39 10.27 -2.78
N ARG A 79 11.77 10.16 -1.60
CA ARG A 79 12.48 10.03 -0.33
C ARG A 79 12.81 8.56 -0.07
N TYR A 80 11.88 7.63 0.01
CA TYR A 80 12.21 6.21 0.20
C TYR A 80 12.69 5.54 -1.10
N LEU A 81 13.66 6.17 -1.77
CA LEU A 81 14.18 5.77 -3.07
C LEU A 81 14.84 4.40 -2.96
N ARG A 82 14.10 3.40 -3.44
CA ARG A 82 14.61 2.07 -3.70
C ARG A 82 15.45 2.10 -4.97
N LEU A 83 16.33 1.10 -5.08
CA LEU A 83 16.98 0.83 -6.36
C LEU A 83 15.89 0.55 -7.41
N PRO A 84 16.09 0.94 -8.67
CA PRO A 84 15.39 0.29 -9.78
C PRO A 84 15.48 -1.23 -9.62
N VAL A 85 14.42 -1.95 -9.98
CA VAL A 85 14.40 -3.42 -9.82
C VAL A 85 15.56 -4.06 -10.58
N GLU A 86 15.89 -3.50 -11.73
CA GLU A 86 16.98 -3.91 -12.61
C GLU A 86 18.36 -3.74 -11.92
N ASP A 87 18.55 -2.65 -11.19
CA ASP A 87 19.78 -2.42 -10.41
C ASP A 87 19.88 -3.37 -9.21
N LEU A 88 18.76 -3.68 -8.56
CA LEU A 88 18.74 -4.67 -7.48
C LEU A 88 18.99 -6.08 -8.05
N ALA A 89 18.51 -6.36 -9.26
CA ALA A 89 18.63 -7.66 -9.90
C ALA A 89 20.09 -8.07 -10.12
N SER A 90 21.03 -7.14 -10.31
CA SER A 90 22.44 -7.51 -10.42
C SER A 90 22.95 -8.27 -9.19
N GLU A 91 22.43 -7.99 -7.99
CA GLU A 91 22.86 -8.68 -6.76
C GLU A 91 22.41 -10.16 -6.71
N ILE A 92 21.22 -10.47 -7.26
CA ILE A 92 20.69 -11.85 -7.26
C ILE A 92 21.36 -12.71 -8.34
N LEU A 93 21.75 -12.11 -9.47
CA LEU A 93 22.40 -12.79 -10.58
C LEU A 93 23.81 -13.30 -10.25
N GLU A 94 24.42 -12.82 -9.15
CA GLU A 94 25.70 -13.32 -8.66
C GLU A 94 25.61 -14.71 -8.02
N ASN A 95 24.40 -15.27 -7.84
CA ASN A 95 24.20 -16.61 -7.28
C ASN A 95 23.26 -17.44 -8.18
N PRO A 96 23.49 -18.77 -8.29
CA PRO A 96 22.66 -19.65 -9.12
C PRO A 96 21.27 -19.91 -8.53
N HIS A 97 21.06 -19.61 -7.24
CA HIS A 97 19.79 -19.83 -6.55
C HIS A 97 19.39 -18.63 -5.69
N ALA A 98 18.09 -18.50 -5.46
CA ALA A 98 17.51 -17.52 -4.56
C ALA A 98 16.42 -18.17 -3.70
N ILE A 99 16.53 -18.00 -2.39
CA ILE A 99 15.50 -18.38 -1.42
C ILE A 99 14.70 -17.13 -1.10
N CYS A 100 13.40 -17.15 -1.39
CA CYS A 100 12.51 -16.01 -1.17
C CYS A 100 11.46 -16.34 -0.11
N ASP A 101 11.35 -15.42 0.86
CA ASP A 101 10.25 -15.42 1.83
C ASP A 101 8.98 -14.92 1.14
N VAL A 102 7.89 -15.65 1.27
CA VAL A 102 6.64 -15.25 0.61
C VAL A 102 5.84 -14.32 1.51
N GLN A 103 5.64 -14.71 2.77
CA GLN A 103 4.70 -14.02 3.65
C GLN A 103 5.26 -12.69 4.18
N GLY A 104 4.52 -11.59 4.01
CA GLY A 104 4.97 -10.25 4.41
C GLY A 104 6.13 -9.69 3.56
N SER A 105 6.54 -10.44 2.53
CA SER A 105 7.68 -10.15 1.68
C SER A 105 7.24 -10.08 0.21
N LEU A 106 6.96 -11.23 -0.41
CA LEU A 106 6.45 -11.31 -1.80
C LEU A 106 4.95 -10.99 -1.87
N LEU A 107 4.18 -11.51 -0.91
CA LEU A 107 2.77 -11.24 -0.77
C LEU A 107 2.56 -10.46 0.53
N LEU A 108 1.82 -9.35 0.46
CA LEU A 108 1.68 -8.38 1.54
C LEU A 108 0.27 -8.48 2.15
N PRO A 109 0.11 -8.90 3.41
CA PRO A 109 -1.20 -8.97 4.04
C PRO A 109 -1.77 -7.57 4.29
N VAL A 110 -3.07 -7.40 4.06
CA VAL A 110 -3.82 -6.16 4.29
C VAL A 110 -4.29 -6.08 5.73
N LEU A 111 -4.86 -7.17 6.23
CA LEU A 111 -5.26 -7.36 7.62
C LEU A 111 -4.20 -8.20 8.32
N SER A 112 -3.91 -7.83 9.57
CA SER A 112 -3.27 -8.73 10.53
C SER A 112 -4.13 -9.97 10.75
N GLU A 113 -3.50 -11.03 11.27
CA GLU A 113 -4.20 -12.27 11.64
C GLU A 113 -5.36 -11.99 12.61
N GLU A 114 -5.16 -11.11 13.59
CA GLU A 114 -6.20 -10.74 14.56
C GLU A 114 -7.40 -10.07 13.89
N SER A 115 -7.16 -9.10 13.00
CA SER A 115 -8.22 -8.43 12.24
C SER A 115 -8.94 -9.39 11.29
N LEU A 116 -8.21 -10.32 10.67
CA LEU A 116 -8.77 -11.36 9.80
C LEU A 116 -9.68 -12.30 10.59
N TYR A 117 -9.24 -12.77 11.76
CA TYR A 117 -10.03 -13.66 12.61
C TYR A 117 -11.26 -12.98 13.19
N ARG A 118 -11.19 -11.68 13.55
CA ARG A 118 -12.38 -10.91 13.95
C ARG A 118 -13.39 -10.77 12.82
N LYS A 119 -12.92 -10.59 11.59
CA LYS A 119 -13.79 -10.52 10.41
C LYS A 119 -14.50 -11.86 10.17
N LEU A 120 -13.80 -12.98 10.36
CA LEU A 120 -14.40 -14.32 10.32
C LEU A 120 -15.37 -14.58 11.46
N GLU A 121 -15.06 -14.14 12.68
CA GLU A 121 -15.96 -14.26 13.83
C GLU A 121 -17.31 -13.58 13.56
N ALA A 122 -17.29 -12.37 12.98
CA ALA A 122 -18.49 -11.68 12.55
C ALA A 122 -19.22 -12.42 11.43
N TYR A 123 -18.49 -12.92 10.43
CA TYR A 123 -19.06 -13.70 9.32
C TYR A 123 -19.75 -14.98 9.80
N PHE A 124 -19.13 -15.72 10.72
CA PHE A 124 -19.71 -16.92 11.29
C PHE A 124 -20.78 -16.63 12.34
N SER A 125 -20.90 -15.38 12.83
CA SER A 125 -21.74 -15.04 13.99
C SER A 125 -21.46 -16.01 15.16
N CYS A 126 -20.18 -16.17 15.50
CA CYS A 126 -19.73 -17.17 16.49
C CYS A 126 -18.77 -16.54 17.51
N PRO A 127 -19.28 -15.90 18.57
CA PRO A 127 -18.46 -15.23 19.58
C PRO A 127 -17.37 -16.15 20.16
N GLY A 128 -16.15 -15.65 20.28
CA GLY A 128 -15.01 -16.40 20.79
C GLY A 128 -14.24 -17.20 19.73
N PHE A 129 -14.74 -17.28 18.50
CA PHE A 129 -14.02 -17.86 17.36
C PHE A 129 -12.63 -17.24 17.19
N ALA A 130 -12.53 -15.90 17.17
CA ALA A 130 -11.28 -15.22 16.88
C ALA A 130 -10.21 -15.49 17.96
N ALA A 131 -10.63 -15.50 19.22
CA ALA A 131 -9.75 -15.80 20.35
C ALA A 131 -9.27 -17.27 20.30
N LEU A 132 -10.17 -18.20 19.98
CA LEU A 132 -9.81 -19.62 19.87
C LEU A 132 -8.90 -19.90 18.68
N ARG A 133 -9.21 -19.35 17.50
CA ARG A 133 -8.40 -19.49 16.28
C ARG A 133 -6.98 -18.96 16.49
N LYS A 134 -6.82 -17.85 17.21
CA LYS A 134 -5.52 -17.29 17.62
C LYS A 134 -4.78 -18.22 18.58
N LYS A 135 -5.48 -18.81 19.55
CA LYS A 135 -4.90 -19.76 20.52
C LYS A 135 -4.41 -21.06 19.86
N LEU A 136 -5.08 -21.50 18.81
CA LEU A 136 -4.75 -22.70 18.04
C LEU A 136 -3.85 -22.39 16.82
N GLN A 137 -3.29 -21.18 16.72
CA GLN A 137 -2.38 -20.85 15.64
C GLN A 137 -1.08 -21.67 15.77
N ASP A 138 -0.90 -22.61 14.87
CA ASP A 138 0.33 -23.39 14.73
C ASP A 138 0.71 -23.48 13.26
N VAL A 139 1.93 -23.06 12.93
CA VAL A 139 2.46 -23.10 11.56
C VAL A 139 2.87 -24.50 11.12
N HIS A 140 2.98 -25.45 12.04
CA HIS A 140 3.29 -26.85 11.77
C HIS A 140 2.04 -27.71 11.65
N GLN A 141 0.86 -27.16 11.92
CA GLN A 141 -0.41 -27.86 11.81
C GLN A 141 -1.19 -27.40 10.57
N PRO A 142 -1.73 -28.33 9.76
CA PRO A 142 -2.63 -27.98 8.66
C PRO A 142 -3.89 -27.26 9.15
N ILE A 143 -4.38 -26.30 8.37
CA ILE A 143 -5.56 -25.49 8.71
C ILE A 143 -6.82 -26.36 8.94
N GLU A 144 -6.96 -27.48 8.23
CA GLU A 144 -8.09 -28.40 8.36
C GLU A 144 -8.19 -28.98 9.77
N GLU A 145 -7.05 -29.35 10.36
CA GLU A 145 -7.00 -29.89 11.73
C GLU A 145 -7.30 -28.80 12.77
N ILE A 146 -6.78 -27.58 12.55
CA ILE A 146 -7.09 -26.42 13.38
C ILE A 146 -8.61 -26.19 13.39
N TYR A 147 -9.27 -26.26 12.23
CA TYR A 147 -10.72 -26.06 12.11
C TYR A 147 -11.56 -27.22 12.65
N ALA A 148 -11.07 -28.45 12.60
CA ALA A 148 -11.68 -29.59 13.27
C ALA A 148 -11.71 -29.37 14.80
N GLU A 149 -10.59 -28.90 15.37
CA GLU A 149 -10.49 -28.61 16.80
C GLU A 149 -11.34 -27.39 17.22
N ILE A 150 -11.39 -26.35 16.38
CA ILE A 150 -12.30 -25.20 16.58
C ILE A 150 -13.75 -25.68 16.62
N SER A 151 -14.15 -26.49 15.63
CA SER A 151 -15.52 -26.99 15.52
C SER A 151 -15.93 -27.80 16.74
N ARG A 152 -15.01 -28.66 17.21
CA ARG A 152 -15.21 -29.47 18.41
C ARG A 152 -15.38 -28.60 19.66
N ARG A 153 -14.53 -27.60 19.86
CA ARG A 153 -14.55 -26.74 21.06
C ARG A 153 -15.72 -25.76 21.09
N LEU A 154 -16.10 -25.22 19.93
CA LEU A 154 -17.25 -24.32 19.80
C LEU A 154 -18.58 -25.07 19.63
N LYS A 155 -18.55 -26.41 19.57
CA LYS A 155 -19.71 -27.28 19.35
C LYS A 155 -20.53 -26.84 18.12
N ARG A 156 -19.83 -26.47 17.05
CA ARG A 156 -20.42 -25.95 15.82
C ARG A 156 -19.57 -26.37 14.63
N THR A 157 -20.19 -26.80 13.54
CA THR A 157 -19.47 -27.13 12.31
C THR A 157 -19.00 -25.83 11.63
N ILE A 158 -17.68 -25.60 11.62
CA ILE A 158 -17.04 -24.47 10.94
C ILE A 158 -15.93 -25.04 10.05
N THR A 159 -15.95 -24.75 8.75
CA THR A 159 -14.94 -25.20 7.80
C THR A 159 -13.92 -24.11 7.51
N CYS A 160 -12.72 -24.51 7.08
CA CYS A 160 -11.62 -23.60 6.78
C CYS A 160 -11.82 -22.79 5.49
N GLU A 161 -12.79 -23.17 4.64
CA GLU A 161 -13.00 -22.60 3.30
C GLU A 161 -13.20 -21.08 3.31
N ALA A 162 -13.98 -20.57 4.26
CA ALA A 162 -14.23 -19.14 4.38
C ALA A 162 -12.96 -18.37 4.78
N GLU A 163 -12.11 -18.94 5.65
CA GLU A 163 -10.79 -18.36 5.97
C GLU A 163 -9.87 -18.40 4.78
N LEU A 164 -9.80 -19.51 4.04
CA LEU A 164 -8.98 -19.59 2.84
C LEU A 164 -9.43 -18.58 1.77
N HIS A 165 -10.74 -18.42 1.57
CA HIS A 165 -11.26 -17.42 0.63
C HIS A 165 -10.94 -15.99 1.07
N LEU A 166 -11.18 -15.65 2.34
CA LEU A 166 -10.86 -14.34 2.90
C LEU A 166 -9.35 -14.08 2.87
N ALA A 167 -8.55 -15.08 3.24
CA ALA A 167 -7.10 -15.03 3.18
C ALA A 167 -6.66 -14.80 1.74
N LYS A 168 -7.19 -15.49 0.73
CA LYS A 168 -6.84 -15.24 -0.68
C LYS A 168 -7.06 -13.77 -1.09
N ALA A 169 -8.14 -13.15 -0.62
CA ALA A 169 -8.44 -11.74 -0.90
C ALA A 169 -7.59 -10.74 -0.09
N ASN A 170 -6.99 -11.18 1.02
CA ASN A 170 -6.25 -10.34 1.96
C ASN A 170 -4.81 -9.99 1.51
N TRP A 171 -4.33 -10.52 0.38
CA TRP A 171 -2.92 -10.43 0.01
C TRP A 171 -2.72 -9.56 -1.24
N ILE A 172 -1.87 -8.55 -1.11
CA ILE A 172 -1.45 -7.69 -2.21
C ILE A 172 -0.13 -8.23 -2.76
N PRO A 173 -0.01 -8.48 -4.08
CA PRO A 173 1.26 -8.85 -4.69
C PRO A 173 2.27 -7.70 -4.61
N ASN A 174 3.46 -7.97 -4.06
CA ASN A 174 4.57 -7.02 -4.09
C ASN A 174 5.21 -7.02 -5.49
N ARG A 175 4.67 -6.19 -6.39
CA ARG A 175 5.06 -6.18 -7.81
C ARG A 175 6.54 -5.92 -8.04
N TYR A 176 7.17 -5.14 -7.17
CA TYR A 176 8.62 -4.89 -7.18
C TYR A 176 9.41 -6.20 -7.02
N ILE A 177 9.01 -7.06 -6.09
CA ILE A 177 9.69 -8.34 -5.83
C ILE A 177 9.29 -9.40 -6.85
N ILE A 178 8.03 -9.41 -7.31
CA ILE A 178 7.62 -10.29 -8.41
C ILE A 178 8.47 -10.03 -9.65
N ARG A 179 8.66 -8.76 -10.03
CA ARG A 179 9.51 -8.41 -11.18
C ARG A 179 10.98 -8.79 -10.94
N PHE A 180 11.46 -8.63 -9.72
CA PHE A 180 12.82 -9.02 -9.35
C PHE A 180 13.04 -10.54 -9.52
N LEU A 181 12.09 -11.37 -9.07
CA LEU A 181 12.14 -12.82 -9.24
C LEU A 181 11.93 -13.26 -10.70
N ASP A 182 11.14 -12.52 -11.47
CA ASP A 182 10.94 -12.72 -12.91
C ASP A 182 12.25 -12.51 -13.68
N ILE A 183 12.99 -11.42 -13.39
CA ILE A 183 14.33 -11.20 -13.96
C ILE A 183 15.28 -12.34 -13.55
N ALA A 184 15.29 -12.74 -12.28
CA ALA A 184 16.15 -13.83 -11.80
C ALA A 184 15.86 -15.15 -12.56
N SER A 185 14.58 -15.51 -12.68
CA SER A 185 14.14 -16.72 -13.38
C SER A 185 14.49 -16.68 -14.87
N TYR A 186 14.31 -15.52 -15.52
CA TYR A 186 14.68 -15.33 -16.92
C TYR A 186 16.17 -15.59 -17.18
N HIS A 187 17.03 -15.26 -16.22
CA HIS A 187 18.47 -15.50 -16.28
C HIS A 187 18.91 -16.87 -15.72
N GLY A 188 17.97 -17.79 -15.49
CA GLY A 188 18.27 -19.15 -15.05
C GLY A 188 18.63 -19.29 -13.57
N VAL A 189 18.37 -18.28 -12.74
CA VAL A 189 18.50 -18.40 -11.28
C VAL A 189 17.34 -19.24 -10.74
N GLY A 190 17.65 -20.30 -9.99
CA GLY A 190 16.66 -21.14 -9.34
C GLY A 190 15.96 -20.41 -8.18
N VAL A 191 14.64 -20.20 -8.28
CA VAL A 191 13.83 -19.52 -7.27
C VAL A 191 13.14 -20.54 -6.36
N HIS A 192 13.47 -20.50 -5.08
CA HIS A 192 12.95 -21.40 -4.05
C HIS A 192 12.13 -20.61 -3.02
N LEU A 193 10.87 -20.94 -2.86
CA LEU A 193 9.93 -20.25 -1.97
C LEU A 193 9.76 -21.03 -0.67
N VAL A 194 9.89 -20.35 0.47
CA VAL A 194 9.75 -20.94 1.80
C VAL A 194 8.80 -20.12 2.68
N LEU A 195 7.93 -20.80 3.42
CA LEU A 195 6.87 -20.15 4.21
C LEU A 195 6.66 -20.84 5.55
N ASN A 196 6.49 -20.05 6.61
CA ASN A 196 5.89 -20.55 7.84
C ASN A 196 4.39 -20.26 7.80
N SER A 197 3.55 -21.26 7.60
CA SER A 197 2.10 -21.09 7.54
C SER A 197 1.35 -22.40 7.79
N SER A 198 0.15 -22.30 8.36
CA SER A 198 -0.83 -23.38 8.47
C SER A 198 -1.60 -23.63 7.16
N TYR A 199 -1.49 -22.74 6.16
CA TYR A 199 -2.12 -22.94 4.86
C TYR A 199 -1.27 -23.88 4.00
N PRO A 200 -1.87 -24.80 3.24
CA PRO A 200 -1.12 -25.77 2.44
C PRO A 200 -0.38 -25.11 1.26
N SER A 201 0.61 -25.81 0.70
CA SER A 201 1.34 -25.34 -0.48
C SER A 201 0.44 -25.15 -1.70
N SER A 202 -0.61 -25.97 -1.84
CA SER A 202 -1.62 -25.84 -2.89
C SER A 202 -2.32 -24.47 -2.88
N PHE A 203 -2.61 -23.92 -1.69
CA PHE A 203 -3.19 -22.60 -1.53
C PHE A 203 -2.24 -21.50 -2.05
N PHE A 204 -0.96 -21.55 -1.66
CA PHE A 204 0.03 -20.57 -2.12
C PHE A 204 0.37 -20.74 -3.60
N ALA A 205 0.47 -21.96 -4.11
CA ALA A 205 0.71 -22.22 -5.53
C ALA A 205 -0.39 -21.59 -6.40
N ALA A 206 -1.66 -21.70 -5.99
CA ALA A 206 -2.76 -21.05 -6.69
C ALA A 206 -2.65 -19.50 -6.68
N LEU A 207 -2.28 -18.91 -5.55
CA LEU A 207 -2.04 -17.46 -5.42
C LEU A 207 -0.86 -16.98 -6.27
N LEU A 208 0.26 -17.70 -6.21
CA LEU A 208 1.48 -17.36 -6.93
C LEU A 208 1.27 -17.48 -8.45
N LYS A 209 0.58 -18.53 -8.91
CA LYS A 209 0.20 -18.71 -10.32
C LYS A 209 -0.71 -17.60 -10.81
N TYR A 210 -1.72 -17.21 -10.02
CA TYR A 210 -2.61 -16.08 -10.34
C TYR A 210 -1.84 -14.75 -10.51
N HIS A 211 -0.72 -14.60 -9.80
CA HIS A 211 0.13 -13.41 -9.88
C HIS A 211 1.31 -13.55 -10.86
N GLY A 212 1.40 -14.64 -11.61
CA GLY A 212 2.44 -14.86 -12.62
C GLY A 212 3.84 -15.01 -12.02
N VAL A 213 3.96 -15.49 -10.78
CA VAL A 213 5.27 -15.77 -10.18
C VAL A 213 5.81 -17.08 -10.75
N VAL A 214 7.10 -17.13 -11.06
CA VAL A 214 7.80 -18.35 -11.47
C VAL A 214 8.65 -18.84 -10.30
N TRP A 215 8.63 -20.15 -10.03
CA TRP A 215 9.41 -20.77 -8.97
C TRP A 215 9.79 -22.21 -9.31
N ASN A 216 10.88 -22.70 -8.72
CA ASN A 216 11.39 -24.06 -8.86
C ASN A 216 10.91 -24.97 -7.73
N SER A 217 10.80 -24.45 -6.51
CA SER A 217 10.26 -25.20 -5.37
C SER A 217 9.46 -24.31 -4.44
N LEU A 218 8.44 -24.89 -3.81
CA LEU A 218 7.60 -24.23 -2.80
C LEU A 218 7.51 -25.16 -1.60
N GLN A 219 7.94 -24.71 -0.42
CA GLN A 219 7.89 -25.49 0.82
C GLN A 219 7.16 -24.70 1.91
N VAL A 220 6.24 -25.38 2.61
CA VAL A 220 5.43 -24.79 3.67
C VAL A 220 5.56 -25.59 4.96
N SER A 221 5.65 -24.89 6.09
CA SER A 221 5.96 -25.49 7.38
C SER A 221 4.95 -26.52 7.91
N CYS A 222 3.67 -26.40 7.55
CA CYS A 222 2.64 -27.36 7.98
C CYS A 222 2.74 -28.72 7.26
N GLU A 223 3.30 -28.72 6.04
CA GLU A 223 3.54 -29.95 5.28
C GLU A 223 4.93 -30.52 5.57
N ALA A 224 5.93 -29.65 5.76
CA ALA A 224 7.31 -30.05 6.00
C ALA A 224 7.62 -30.42 7.47
N GLY A 225 6.71 -30.12 8.41
CA GLY A 225 6.93 -30.33 9.86
C GLY A 225 8.11 -29.53 10.42
N THR A 226 8.56 -28.49 9.72
CA THR A 226 9.76 -27.73 10.07
C THR A 226 9.67 -26.27 9.63
N ASN A 227 10.53 -25.41 10.16
CA ASN A 227 10.48 -23.97 9.87
C ASN A 227 11.23 -23.59 8.59
N LYS A 228 10.95 -22.39 8.07
CA LYS A 228 11.52 -21.86 6.82
C LYS A 228 13.04 -21.90 6.74
N THR A 229 13.75 -21.72 7.85
CA THR A 229 15.23 -21.78 7.87
C THR A 229 15.73 -23.21 7.67
N LYS A 230 15.11 -24.19 8.34
CA LYS A 230 15.46 -25.60 8.18
C LYS A 230 15.12 -26.11 6.78
N MET A 231 13.93 -25.75 6.27
CA MET A 231 13.50 -25.99 4.88
C MET A 231 14.55 -25.48 3.88
N ALA A 232 14.98 -24.23 4.03
CA ALA A 232 16.03 -23.63 3.20
C ALA A 232 17.36 -24.42 3.25
N CYS A 233 17.79 -24.88 4.43
CA CYS A 233 19.03 -25.65 4.57
C CYS A 233 18.94 -27.03 3.90
N GLN A 234 17.77 -27.67 3.95
CA GLN A 234 17.53 -28.99 3.36
C GLN A 234 17.61 -28.99 1.82
N LEU A 235 17.54 -27.83 1.18
CA LEU A 235 17.77 -27.70 -0.27
C LEU A 235 19.22 -28.00 -0.67
N GLY A 236 20.17 -28.03 0.26
CA GLY A 236 21.57 -28.39 -0.02
C GLY A 236 22.31 -27.42 -0.93
N LEU A 237 21.84 -26.17 -1.02
CA LEU A 237 22.38 -25.16 -1.93
C LEU A 237 23.75 -24.66 -1.45
N LYS A 238 24.76 -24.73 -2.34
CA LYS A 238 26.13 -24.27 -2.04
C LYS A 238 26.27 -22.74 -2.06
N GLN A 239 25.54 -22.08 -2.96
CA GLN A 239 25.56 -20.63 -3.14
C GLN A 239 24.13 -20.16 -3.44
N PHE A 240 23.62 -19.23 -2.64
CA PHE A 240 22.26 -18.74 -2.80
C PHE A 240 22.08 -17.33 -2.22
N SER A 241 21.18 -16.58 -2.83
CA SER A 241 20.68 -15.30 -2.31
C SER A 241 19.49 -15.52 -1.38
N VAL A 242 19.30 -14.67 -0.37
CA VAL A 242 18.15 -14.69 0.53
C VAL A 242 17.38 -13.38 0.35
N VAL A 243 16.14 -13.49 -0.12
CA VAL A 243 15.31 -12.35 -0.52
C VAL A 243 14.13 -12.23 0.43
N SER A 244 14.12 -11.21 1.29
CA SER A 244 13.05 -11.02 2.27
C SER A 244 12.99 -9.59 2.82
N ALA A 245 11.79 -9.19 3.22
CA ALA A 245 11.55 -7.99 4.03
C ALA A 245 11.69 -8.23 5.54
N ASP A 246 11.82 -9.49 5.95
CA ASP A 246 11.95 -9.91 7.33
C ASP A 246 13.43 -10.13 7.68
N PHE A 247 14.04 -9.08 8.24
CA PHE A 247 15.44 -9.13 8.62
C PHE A 247 15.73 -10.15 9.73
N ASN A 248 14.84 -10.23 10.72
CA ASN A 248 15.12 -10.94 11.96
C ASN A 248 14.84 -12.44 11.87
N HIS A 249 13.76 -12.84 11.20
CA HIS A 249 13.35 -14.25 11.14
C HIS A 249 13.61 -14.90 9.77
N CYS A 250 14.05 -14.14 8.75
CA CYS A 250 14.46 -14.70 7.46
C CYS A 250 15.92 -14.39 7.10
N ILE A 251 16.25 -13.10 6.87
CA ILE A 251 17.56 -12.70 6.36
C ILE A 251 18.68 -13.14 7.32
N ARG A 252 18.61 -12.72 8.59
CA ARG A 252 19.68 -12.97 9.57
C ARG A 252 19.91 -14.48 9.82
N PRO A 253 18.88 -15.32 10.04
CA PRO A 253 19.06 -16.76 10.18
C PRO A 253 19.69 -17.41 8.94
N MET A 254 19.17 -17.15 7.74
CA MET A 254 19.68 -17.79 6.53
C MET A 254 21.08 -17.30 6.12
N THR A 255 21.43 -16.05 6.46
CA THR A 255 22.80 -15.53 6.27
C THR A 255 23.82 -16.26 7.13
N LYS A 256 23.44 -16.67 8.36
CA LYS A 256 24.33 -17.50 9.20
C LYS A 256 24.64 -18.86 8.58
N HIS A 257 23.81 -19.32 7.65
CA HIS A 257 23.99 -20.56 6.89
C HIS A 257 24.61 -20.31 5.50
N GLY A 258 25.29 -19.18 5.30
CA GLY A 258 26.03 -18.89 4.07
C GLY A 258 25.22 -18.18 2.97
N GLY A 259 23.94 -17.89 3.19
CA GLY A 259 23.12 -17.17 2.22
C GLY A 259 23.51 -15.70 2.08
N ARG A 260 23.52 -15.18 0.84
CA ARG A 260 23.80 -13.77 0.57
C ARG A 260 22.54 -12.91 0.76
N PRO A 261 22.53 -11.90 1.66
CA PRO A 261 21.30 -11.22 2.04
C PRO A 261 20.89 -10.10 1.08
N ILE A 262 19.74 -10.25 0.42
CA ILE A 262 19.06 -9.21 -0.35
C ILE A 262 17.86 -8.71 0.47
N TYR A 263 18.12 -7.69 1.28
CA TYR A 263 17.12 -7.12 2.19
C TYR A 263 16.49 -5.86 1.59
N TYR A 264 15.16 -5.82 1.59
CA TYR A 264 14.38 -4.62 1.31
C TYR A 264 13.41 -4.37 2.45
N ARG A 265 12.88 -3.15 2.57
CA ARG A 265 11.90 -2.87 3.62
C ARG A 265 10.49 -3.15 3.15
N ALA A 266 9.66 -3.75 4.01
CA ALA A 266 8.27 -4.03 3.67
C ALA A 266 7.54 -2.72 3.32
N PRO A 267 6.74 -2.66 2.24
CA PRO A 267 6.03 -1.44 1.85
C PRO A 267 5.14 -0.83 2.94
N VAL A 268 4.46 -1.68 3.73
CA VAL A 268 3.65 -1.24 4.88
C VAL A 268 4.47 -0.51 5.94
N GLN A 269 5.69 -0.98 6.23
CA GLN A 269 6.57 -0.32 7.19
C GLN A 269 7.02 1.06 6.70
N LEU A 270 7.14 1.26 5.38
CA LEU A 270 7.47 2.57 4.82
C LEU A 270 6.32 3.57 4.97
N MET A 271 5.07 3.11 4.89
CA MET A 271 3.92 3.96 5.21
C MET A 271 3.84 4.27 6.70
N GLN A 272 4.09 3.28 7.56
CA GLN A 272 4.09 3.47 9.02
C GLN A 272 5.20 4.41 9.50
N ASP A 273 6.33 4.45 8.79
CA ASP A 273 7.40 5.41 9.02
C ASP A 273 7.04 6.84 8.55
N ALA A 274 5.96 7.03 7.80
CA ALA A 274 5.49 8.36 7.41
C ALA A 274 4.62 8.98 8.51
N LEU A 275 4.72 10.30 8.68
CA LEU A 275 3.84 11.07 9.54
C LEU A 275 2.48 11.25 8.85
N HIS A 276 1.52 10.44 9.26
CA HIS A 276 0.11 10.55 8.86
C HIS A 276 -0.68 11.35 9.92
N PRO A 277 -1.81 11.98 9.56
CA PRO A 277 -2.74 12.50 10.56
C PRO A 277 -3.27 11.36 11.44
N ARG A 278 -3.93 11.68 12.56
CA ARG A 278 -4.51 10.66 13.43
C ARG A 278 -5.66 9.96 12.68
N LEU A 279 -5.48 8.66 12.43
CA LEU A 279 -6.46 7.77 11.80
C LEU A 279 -6.99 6.78 12.84
N CYS A 280 -8.23 6.28 12.68
CA CYS A 280 -8.70 5.18 13.51
C CYS A 280 -7.90 3.89 13.20
N SER A 281 -7.71 3.03 14.19
CA SER A 281 -6.83 1.84 14.08
C SER A 281 -7.26 0.89 12.96
N ALA A 282 -8.57 0.63 12.84
CA ALA A 282 -9.14 -0.26 11.83
C ALA A 282 -8.93 0.24 10.40
N PHE A 283 -9.04 1.56 10.18
CA PHE A 283 -8.76 2.15 8.87
C PHE A 283 -7.25 2.20 8.61
N LYS A 284 -6.46 2.64 9.59
CA LYS A 284 -5.01 2.80 9.48
C LYS A 284 -4.31 1.53 9.00
N GLU A 285 -4.66 0.38 9.58
CA GLU A 285 -4.08 -0.92 9.21
C GLU A 285 -4.22 -1.19 7.71
N LYS A 286 -5.45 -1.09 7.19
CA LYS A 286 -5.77 -1.32 5.78
C LYS A 286 -5.12 -0.27 4.88
N TYR A 287 -5.20 0.99 5.30
CA TYR A 287 -4.62 2.14 4.60
C TYR A 287 -3.11 1.98 4.42
N ASP A 288 -2.36 1.71 5.49
CA ASP A 288 -0.89 1.58 5.43
C ASP A 288 -0.46 0.41 4.53
N ALA A 289 -1.19 -0.72 4.58
CA ALA A 289 -0.91 -1.87 3.73
C ALA A 289 -1.18 -1.58 2.24
N ILE A 290 -2.37 -1.06 1.91
CA ILE A 290 -2.80 -0.80 0.53
C ILE A 290 -1.98 0.34 -0.09
N CYS A 291 -1.85 1.45 0.62
CA CYS A 291 -1.06 2.59 0.16
C CYS A 291 0.42 2.25 0.08
N GLY A 292 0.95 1.51 1.06
CA GLY A 292 2.34 1.10 1.04
C GLY A 292 2.64 0.23 -0.17
N ALA A 293 1.83 -0.81 -0.39
CA ALA A 293 1.97 -1.65 -1.56
C ALA A 293 1.91 -0.83 -2.86
N ARG A 294 0.92 0.05 -3.04
CA ARG A 294 0.83 0.82 -4.29
C ARG A 294 2.02 1.76 -4.50
N VAL A 295 2.35 2.55 -3.48
CA VAL A 295 3.33 3.63 -3.59
C VAL A 295 4.76 3.09 -3.68
N PHE A 296 5.06 1.97 -3.00
CA PHE A 296 6.44 1.47 -2.89
C PHE A 296 6.71 0.13 -3.61
N SER A 297 5.71 -0.53 -4.19
CA SER A 297 5.92 -1.76 -5.00
C SER A 297 5.78 -1.55 -6.50
N GLY A 298 5.50 -0.33 -6.97
CA GLY A 298 5.36 -0.02 -8.40
C GLY A 298 6.68 -0.16 -9.19
N ARG A 299 6.56 -0.48 -10.49
CA ARG A 299 7.69 -0.52 -11.44
C ARG A 299 8.28 0.88 -11.65
N LEU A 300 7.42 1.87 -11.79
CA LEU A 300 7.80 3.27 -11.95
C LEU A 300 7.43 4.03 -10.69
N ARG A 301 8.23 5.04 -10.40
CA ARG A 301 7.95 5.99 -9.33
C ARG A 301 6.72 6.82 -9.71
N PRO A 302 5.68 6.88 -8.87
CA PRO A 302 4.57 7.78 -9.10
C PRO A 302 5.03 9.24 -9.08
N SER A 303 4.36 10.09 -9.85
CA SER A 303 4.52 11.53 -9.73
C SER A 303 3.99 12.01 -8.37
N PHE A 304 4.41 13.19 -7.92
CA PHE A 304 3.91 13.72 -6.65
C PHE A 304 2.40 14.00 -6.69
N LEU A 305 1.88 14.45 -7.82
CA LEU A 305 0.43 14.63 -8.02
C LEU A 305 -0.32 13.29 -7.90
N TYR A 306 0.21 12.21 -8.49
CA TYR A 306 -0.37 10.89 -8.32
C TYR A 306 -0.34 10.44 -6.85
N GLU A 307 0.78 10.63 -6.14
CA GLU A 307 0.86 10.30 -4.71
C GLU A 307 -0.16 11.08 -3.87
N LEU A 308 -0.32 12.39 -4.11
CA LEU A 308 -1.33 13.20 -3.44
C LEU A 308 -2.75 12.71 -3.75
N GLY A 309 -3.00 12.38 -5.02
CA GLY A 309 -4.24 11.76 -5.47
C GLY A 309 -4.55 10.49 -4.70
N TYR A 310 -3.60 9.56 -4.65
CA TYR A 310 -3.78 8.24 -4.05
C TYR A 310 -3.84 8.28 -2.51
N LEU A 311 -3.04 9.13 -1.85
CA LEU A 311 -2.91 9.15 -0.39
C LEU A 311 -3.88 10.12 0.30
N CYS A 312 -4.33 11.17 -0.38
CA CYS A 312 -5.12 12.24 0.26
C CYS A 312 -6.50 12.42 -0.39
N VAL A 313 -6.58 12.42 -1.73
CA VAL A 313 -7.84 12.71 -2.44
C VAL A 313 -8.71 11.45 -2.59
N GLY A 314 -8.11 10.31 -2.95
CA GLY A 314 -8.80 9.03 -3.10
C GLY A 314 -9.54 8.56 -1.84
N PRO A 315 -8.96 8.65 -0.63
CA PRO A 315 -9.68 8.35 0.61
C PRO A 315 -10.93 9.20 0.79
N LEU A 316 -10.88 10.48 0.41
CA LEU A 316 -12.03 11.37 0.45
C LEU A 316 -13.07 11.00 -0.61
N GLU A 317 -12.66 10.80 -1.86
CA GLU A 317 -13.54 10.35 -2.94
C GLU A 317 -14.27 9.06 -2.53
N ASN A 318 -13.55 8.07 -1.98
CA ASN A 318 -14.14 6.84 -1.48
C ASN A 318 -15.13 7.08 -0.33
N ALA A 319 -14.79 7.92 0.65
CA ALA A 319 -15.70 8.24 1.75
C ALA A 319 -16.98 8.94 1.27
N LEU A 320 -16.89 9.82 0.27
CA LEU A 320 -18.05 10.51 -0.31
C LEU A 320 -19.01 9.54 -1.02
N LEU A 321 -18.50 8.46 -1.64
CA LEU A 321 -19.36 7.41 -2.21
C LEU A 321 -20.29 6.77 -1.16
N SER A 322 -19.87 6.71 0.11
CA SER A 322 -20.69 6.14 1.18
C SER A 322 -21.95 6.96 1.45
N LEU A 323 -21.92 8.27 1.17
CA LEU A 323 -23.07 9.17 1.33
C LEU A 323 -24.19 8.89 0.32
N CYS A 324 -23.87 8.18 -0.76
CA CYS A 324 -24.80 7.85 -1.84
C CYS A 324 -25.48 6.49 -1.64
N ARG A 325 -25.12 5.70 -0.63
CA ARG A 325 -25.51 4.28 -0.57
C ARG A 325 -26.96 4.03 -0.13
N ASN A 326 -27.50 4.87 0.75
CA ASN A 326 -28.73 4.56 1.49
C ASN A 326 -29.96 5.31 1.00
N LYS A 327 -29.78 6.30 0.12
CA LYS A 327 -30.86 7.13 -0.43
C LYS A 327 -30.68 7.25 -1.93
N PHE A 328 -31.79 7.37 -2.66
CA PHE A 328 -31.73 7.73 -4.08
C PHE A 328 -31.03 9.09 -4.21
N THR A 329 -29.80 9.06 -4.73
CA THR A 329 -28.92 10.23 -4.75
C THR A 329 -28.68 10.69 -6.18
N VAL A 330 -28.94 11.97 -6.43
CA VAL A 330 -28.56 12.66 -7.66
C VAL A 330 -27.34 13.54 -7.35
N CYS A 331 -26.19 13.21 -7.92
CA CYS A 331 -24.98 14.01 -7.75
C CYS A 331 -24.87 15.04 -8.88
N TYR A 332 -24.75 16.31 -8.52
CA TYR A 332 -24.49 17.37 -9.48
C TYR A 332 -23.01 17.31 -9.92
N ALA A 333 -22.76 16.52 -10.97
CA ALA A 333 -21.43 16.23 -11.51
C ALA A 333 -21.54 15.85 -12.99
N HIS A 334 -20.47 16.04 -13.77
CA HIS A 334 -20.45 15.58 -15.15
C HIS A 334 -20.55 14.05 -15.22
N ALA A 335 -21.37 13.54 -16.14
CA ALA A 335 -21.66 12.11 -16.29
C ALA A 335 -20.42 11.24 -16.55
N HIS A 336 -19.35 11.83 -17.12
CA HIS A 336 -18.08 11.15 -17.41
C HIS A 336 -16.96 11.47 -16.41
N SER A 337 -17.29 12.16 -15.32
CA SER A 337 -16.31 12.50 -14.28
C SER A 337 -15.74 11.26 -13.56
N SER A 338 -14.64 11.46 -12.84
CA SER A 338 -14.06 10.40 -12.00
C SER A 338 -15.10 9.84 -11.02
N PHE A 339 -15.73 10.75 -10.30
CA PHE A 339 -16.71 10.41 -9.29
C PHE A 339 -17.91 9.67 -9.91
N ALA A 340 -18.43 10.14 -11.06
CA ALA A 340 -19.55 9.51 -11.74
C ALA A 340 -19.29 8.05 -12.10
N ARG A 341 -18.09 7.72 -12.59
CA ARG A 341 -17.72 6.35 -12.93
C ARG A 341 -17.71 5.41 -11.71
N LEU A 342 -17.30 5.93 -10.54
CA LEU A 342 -17.27 5.16 -9.29
C LEU A 342 -18.65 5.09 -8.61
N ALA A 343 -19.41 6.18 -8.71
CA ALA A 343 -20.71 6.35 -8.07
C ALA A 343 -21.87 5.69 -8.84
N ALA A 344 -21.66 5.22 -10.08
CA ALA A 344 -22.71 4.68 -10.95
C ALA A 344 -23.57 3.56 -10.33
N ARG A 345 -23.09 2.87 -9.29
CA ARG A 345 -23.84 1.84 -8.56
C ARG A 345 -24.72 2.39 -7.42
N TYR A 346 -24.52 3.65 -7.05
CA TYR A 346 -25.09 4.27 -5.85
C TYR A 346 -25.84 5.57 -6.15
N ALA A 347 -25.46 6.29 -7.21
CA ALA A 347 -26.02 7.59 -7.53
C ALA A 347 -26.09 7.85 -9.04
N GLN A 348 -27.01 8.73 -9.40
CA GLN A 348 -27.12 9.30 -10.73
C GLN A 348 -26.31 10.59 -10.81
N CYS A 349 -25.22 10.60 -11.57
CA CYS A 349 -24.36 11.77 -11.73
C CYS A 349 -24.74 12.52 -13.00
N THR A 350 -25.27 13.74 -12.85
CA THR A 350 -25.73 14.54 -13.99
C THR A 350 -25.68 16.04 -13.68
N CYS A 351 -25.40 16.84 -14.71
CA CYS A 351 -25.68 18.28 -14.69
C CYS A 351 -26.98 18.62 -15.45
N ASN A 352 -27.64 17.62 -16.06
CA ASN A 352 -28.91 17.76 -16.76
C ASN A 352 -30.07 17.56 -15.78
N SER A 353 -30.86 18.60 -15.58
CA SER A 353 -32.03 18.65 -14.70
C SER A 353 -33.34 18.20 -15.34
N ALA A 354 -33.34 17.82 -16.63
CA ALA A 354 -34.54 17.44 -17.38
C ALA A 354 -35.13 16.05 -17.00
N GLN A 355 -34.56 15.37 -16.00
CA GLN A 355 -34.93 13.99 -15.66
C GLN A 355 -36.03 13.94 -14.59
N HIS A 356 -37.02 13.08 -14.85
CA HIS A 356 -38.05 12.69 -13.89
C HIS A 356 -37.66 11.36 -13.25
N PHE A 357 -37.89 11.24 -11.94
CA PHE A 357 -37.58 10.11 -11.11
C PHE A 357 -38.84 9.70 -10.33
N ASP A 358 -39.22 8.43 -10.46
CA ASP A 358 -40.38 7.87 -9.76
C ASP A 358 -39.99 7.45 -8.33
N VAL A 359 -39.67 8.44 -7.49
CA VAL A 359 -39.24 8.25 -6.08
C VAL A 359 -39.79 9.35 -5.18
N ALA A 360 -40.10 9.00 -3.92
CA ALA A 360 -40.65 9.94 -2.94
C ALA A 360 -39.61 10.88 -2.31
N GLU A 361 -38.35 10.45 -2.19
CA GLU A 361 -37.25 11.26 -1.64
C GLU A 361 -36.06 11.29 -2.61
N ILE A 362 -35.54 12.49 -2.88
CA ILE A 362 -34.33 12.70 -3.68
C ILE A 362 -33.28 13.43 -2.83
N GLN A 363 -32.13 12.78 -2.62
CA GLN A 363 -30.96 13.45 -2.06
C GLN A 363 -30.13 14.06 -3.20
N VAL A 364 -29.94 15.37 -3.22
CA VAL A 364 -29.09 16.05 -4.21
C VAL A 364 -27.73 16.36 -3.61
N PHE A 365 -26.69 15.66 -4.07
CA PHE A 365 -25.32 15.93 -3.63
C PHE A 365 -24.71 17.08 -4.47
N HIS A 366 -24.55 18.25 -3.84
CA HIS A 366 -23.97 19.43 -4.47
C HIS A 366 -22.45 19.44 -4.31
N THR A 367 -21.74 19.19 -5.40
CA THR A 367 -20.28 18.99 -5.41
C THR A 367 -19.46 20.29 -5.41
N GLY A 368 -20.11 21.44 -5.60
CA GLY A 368 -19.45 22.75 -5.68
C GLY A 368 -18.87 23.12 -7.05
N ILE A 369 -19.03 22.27 -8.08
CA ILE A 369 -18.69 22.67 -9.45
C ILE A 369 -19.74 23.63 -10.01
N THR A 370 -19.33 24.60 -10.83
CA THR A 370 -20.24 25.54 -11.52
C THR A 370 -21.34 26.11 -10.61
N PRO A 371 -21.02 26.88 -9.55
CA PRO A 371 -22.02 27.32 -8.56
C PRO A 371 -23.23 28.03 -9.17
N ASN A 372 -23.01 28.81 -10.24
CA ASN A 372 -24.05 29.54 -10.96
C ASN A 372 -25.00 28.62 -11.75
N GLY A 373 -24.60 27.39 -12.07
CA GLY A 373 -25.43 26.40 -12.76
C GLY A 373 -26.26 25.54 -11.82
N PHE A 374 -25.86 25.42 -10.55
CA PHE A 374 -26.52 24.53 -9.59
C PHE A 374 -27.93 25.00 -9.21
N SER A 375 -28.14 26.32 -9.04
CA SER A 375 -29.46 26.87 -8.70
C SER A 375 -30.50 26.53 -9.78
N GLY A 376 -30.18 26.81 -11.05
CA GLY A 376 -31.04 26.47 -12.19
C GLY A 376 -31.25 24.97 -12.35
N PHE A 377 -30.22 24.15 -12.08
CA PHE A 377 -30.36 22.69 -12.03
C PHE A 377 -31.39 22.26 -10.98
N LEU A 378 -31.28 22.78 -9.75
CA LEU A 378 -32.15 22.41 -8.64
C LEU A 378 -33.60 22.86 -8.85
N GLU A 379 -33.82 24.07 -9.36
CA GLU A 379 -35.16 24.57 -9.69
C GLU A 379 -35.84 23.70 -10.74
N GLN A 380 -35.12 23.36 -11.81
CA GLN A 380 -35.66 22.53 -12.87
C GLN A 380 -35.87 21.07 -12.42
N LEU A 381 -35.02 20.54 -11.54
CA LEU A 381 -35.20 19.23 -10.94
C LEU A 381 -36.48 19.17 -10.08
N ARG A 382 -36.72 20.20 -9.24
CA ARG A 382 -37.97 20.32 -8.45
C ARG A 382 -39.20 20.39 -9.35
N LYS A 383 -39.14 21.17 -10.43
CA LYS A 383 -40.24 21.29 -11.40
C LYS A 383 -40.58 19.96 -12.06
N ASN A 384 -39.57 19.15 -12.38
CA ASN A 384 -39.74 17.86 -13.03
C ASN A 384 -40.09 16.73 -12.04
N ASN A 385 -39.97 16.94 -10.73
CA ASN A 385 -40.24 15.96 -9.69
C ASN A 385 -41.10 16.62 -8.58
N PRO A 386 -42.32 17.07 -8.91
CA PRO A 386 -43.13 17.90 -7.99
C PRO A 386 -43.57 17.15 -6.73
N ASP A 387 -43.70 15.83 -6.81
CA ASP A 387 -44.16 14.97 -5.71
C ASP A 387 -43.02 14.44 -4.83
N ALA A 388 -41.76 14.72 -5.19
CA ALA A 388 -40.59 14.24 -4.46
C ALA A 388 -40.08 15.27 -3.44
N GLU A 389 -39.75 14.80 -2.23
CA GLU A 389 -39.05 15.61 -1.24
C GLU A 389 -37.56 15.72 -1.61
N ILE A 390 -37.08 16.93 -1.91
CA ILE A 390 -35.70 17.16 -2.36
C ILE A 390 -34.85 17.74 -1.23
N GLN A 391 -33.89 16.94 -0.74
CA GLN A 391 -32.91 17.33 0.27
C GLN A 391 -31.55 17.63 -0.39
N VAL A 392 -31.03 18.84 -0.21
CA VAL A 392 -29.70 19.21 -0.73
C VAL A 392 -28.62 18.90 0.31
N LEU A 393 -27.58 18.21 -0.13
CA LEU A 393 -26.41 17.86 0.65
C LEU A 393 -25.16 18.52 0.02
N PRO A 394 -24.71 19.69 0.52
CA PRO A 394 -23.54 20.34 -0.03
C PRO A 394 -22.24 19.67 0.43
N LEU A 395 -21.26 19.54 -0.47
CA LEU A 395 -19.93 19.02 -0.14
C LEU A 395 -19.26 19.80 1.00
N GLN A 396 -19.52 21.11 1.06
CA GLN A 396 -19.04 22.01 2.11
C GLN A 396 -19.59 21.66 3.51
N ALA A 397 -20.69 20.91 3.61
CA ALA A 397 -21.16 20.40 4.91
C ALA A 397 -20.17 19.41 5.54
N PHE A 398 -19.28 18.81 4.73
CA PHE A 398 -18.29 17.82 5.18
C PHE A 398 -16.87 18.36 5.17
N LEU A 399 -16.62 19.42 4.41
CA LEU A 399 -15.34 20.09 4.28
C LEU A 399 -15.52 21.54 4.71
N ALA A 400 -14.96 21.91 5.86
CA ALA A 400 -15.00 23.29 6.36
C ALA A 400 -14.16 24.28 5.51
N GLU A 401 -13.75 23.89 4.30
CA GLU A 401 -12.70 24.54 3.53
C GLU A 401 -12.96 24.48 2.02
N ASP A 402 -12.09 25.14 1.25
CA ASP A 402 -12.19 25.30 -0.20
C ASP A 402 -12.27 23.95 -0.95
N THR A 403 -13.40 23.76 -1.65
CA THR A 403 -13.71 22.59 -2.47
C THR A 403 -13.24 22.72 -3.92
N ALA A 404 -12.72 23.88 -4.33
CA ALA A 404 -12.27 24.13 -5.71
C ALA A 404 -11.18 23.13 -6.14
N LEU A 405 -10.32 22.71 -5.21
CA LEU A 405 -9.25 21.73 -5.45
C LEU A 405 -9.80 20.34 -5.83
N LEU A 406 -11.08 20.06 -5.56
CA LEU A 406 -11.75 18.81 -5.87
C LEU A 406 -12.58 18.88 -7.14
N ALA A 407 -12.70 20.05 -7.79
CA ALA A 407 -13.54 20.23 -8.97
C ALA A 407 -13.22 19.23 -10.09
N GLY A 408 -11.93 18.89 -10.26
CA GLY A 408 -11.49 17.90 -11.23
C GLY A 408 -12.12 16.50 -11.07
N LEU A 409 -12.48 16.10 -9.84
CA LEU A 409 -13.16 14.83 -9.59
C LEU A 409 -14.55 14.78 -10.23
N PHE A 410 -15.19 15.94 -10.39
CA PHE A 410 -16.59 16.08 -10.80
C PHE A 410 -16.77 16.72 -12.18
N SER A 411 -15.74 17.37 -12.74
CA SER A 411 -15.81 18.08 -14.03
C SER A 411 -15.43 17.23 -15.25
N GLY A 412 -14.81 16.06 -15.05
CA GLY A 412 -14.31 15.23 -16.17
C GLY A 412 -12.89 15.57 -16.61
N ALA A 413 -12.17 16.41 -15.85
CA ALA A 413 -10.75 16.64 -16.07
C ALA A 413 -9.94 15.34 -15.95
N ASP A 414 -8.85 15.24 -16.69
CA ASP A 414 -7.87 14.17 -16.53
C ASP A 414 -6.58 14.74 -15.91
N SER A 415 -6.05 14.05 -14.91
CA SER A 415 -4.78 14.41 -14.27
C SER A 415 -4.21 13.22 -13.51
N ASP A 416 -2.89 13.23 -13.29
CA ASP A 416 -2.21 12.25 -12.44
C ASP A 416 -2.83 12.12 -11.05
N MET A 417 -3.32 13.24 -10.49
CA MET A 417 -4.00 13.26 -9.20
C MET A 417 -5.32 12.49 -9.25
N ILE A 418 -6.15 12.74 -10.27
CA ILE A 418 -7.43 12.05 -10.45
C ILE A 418 -7.20 10.55 -10.67
N LYS A 419 -6.21 10.20 -11.49
CA LYS A 419 -5.80 8.80 -11.69
C LYS A 419 -5.36 8.14 -10.37
N GLY A 420 -4.61 8.85 -9.53
CA GLY A 420 -4.24 8.39 -8.20
C GLY A 420 -5.46 8.14 -7.31
N ALA A 421 -6.42 9.06 -7.29
CA ALA A 421 -7.64 8.94 -6.50
C ALA A 421 -8.51 7.74 -6.94
N GLN A 422 -8.68 7.54 -8.25
CA GLN A 422 -9.38 6.40 -8.83
C GLN A 422 -8.71 5.07 -8.51
N ASP A 423 -7.38 5.01 -8.66
CA ASP A 423 -6.61 3.82 -8.35
C ASP A 423 -6.74 3.46 -6.86
N PHE A 424 -6.76 4.46 -5.96
CA PHE A 424 -7.04 4.22 -4.55
C PHE A 424 -8.44 3.63 -4.35
N CYS A 425 -9.49 4.23 -4.93
CA CYS A 425 -10.86 3.76 -4.78
C CYS A 425 -11.02 2.31 -5.25
N ARG A 426 -10.42 1.97 -6.40
CA ARG A 426 -10.41 0.60 -6.93
C ARG A 426 -9.68 -0.36 -5.99
N ASP A 427 -8.46 -0.01 -5.61
CA ASP A 427 -7.59 -0.90 -4.83
C ASP A 427 -8.15 -1.08 -3.40
N TYR A 428 -8.63 0.00 -2.77
CA TYR A 428 -9.29 -0.05 -1.47
C TYR A 428 -10.53 -0.92 -1.48
N THR A 429 -11.47 -0.66 -2.40
CA THR A 429 -12.70 -1.47 -2.55
C THR A 429 -12.38 -2.95 -2.74
N ARG A 430 -11.39 -3.27 -3.57
CA ARG A 430 -10.97 -4.65 -3.83
C ARG A 430 -10.45 -5.35 -2.57
N TYR A 431 -9.52 -4.71 -1.86
CA TYR A 431 -8.81 -5.35 -0.76
C TYR A 431 -9.53 -5.27 0.58
N THR A 432 -10.51 -4.39 0.72
CA THR A 432 -11.38 -4.33 1.91
C THR A 432 -12.71 -5.05 1.72
N GLN A 433 -13.01 -5.54 0.51
CA GLN A 433 -14.29 -6.15 0.13
C GLN A 433 -15.46 -5.16 0.18
N GLY A 434 -15.24 -3.96 -0.35
CA GLY A 434 -16.27 -2.93 -0.50
C GLY A 434 -16.53 -2.09 0.76
N GLU A 435 -15.60 -2.08 1.71
CA GLU A 435 -15.69 -1.15 2.83
C GLU A 435 -15.40 0.29 2.37
N PHE A 436 -16.03 1.25 3.03
CA PHE A 436 -15.79 2.67 2.80
C PHE A 436 -14.83 3.24 3.84
N VAL A 437 -14.04 4.22 3.41
CA VAL A 437 -13.18 5.00 4.32
C VAL A 437 -14.05 5.80 5.29
N PRO A 438 -13.76 5.79 6.61
CA PRO A 438 -14.45 6.66 7.57
C PRO A 438 -14.28 8.13 7.19
N LEU A 439 -15.38 8.87 7.05
CA LEU A 439 -15.37 10.25 6.54
C LEU A 439 -14.42 11.17 7.32
N LYS A 440 -14.39 11.07 8.66
CA LYS A 440 -13.50 11.87 9.50
C LYS A 440 -12.01 11.63 9.17
N ASP A 441 -11.63 10.37 8.98
CA ASP A 441 -10.24 10.01 8.64
C ASP A 441 -9.89 10.46 7.22
N ALA A 442 -10.84 10.38 6.29
CA ALA A 442 -10.68 10.86 4.92
C ALA A 442 -10.46 12.38 4.87
N VAL A 443 -11.26 13.16 5.62
CA VAL A 443 -11.12 14.61 5.73
C VAL A 443 -9.75 14.97 6.34
N ASN A 444 -9.31 14.25 7.38
CA ASN A 444 -8.00 14.46 7.97
C ASN A 444 -6.86 14.26 6.96
N LEU A 445 -6.94 13.22 6.12
CA LEU A 445 -5.95 12.94 5.06
C LEU A 445 -5.96 14.01 3.97
N TYR A 446 -7.15 14.44 3.53
CA TYR A 446 -7.29 15.54 2.58
C TYR A 446 -6.67 16.84 3.12
N CYS A 447 -6.98 17.19 4.38
CA CYS A 447 -6.42 18.37 5.03
C CYS A 447 -4.90 18.32 5.19
N ALA A 448 -4.30 17.12 5.31
CA ALA A 448 -2.84 16.97 5.31
C ALA A 448 -2.21 17.28 3.93
N GLY A 449 -2.93 16.97 2.84
CA GLY A 449 -2.48 17.17 1.45
C GLY A 449 -2.82 18.51 0.82
N LYS A 450 -3.87 19.20 1.30
CA LYS A 450 -4.43 20.40 0.65
C LYS A 450 -3.41 21.52 0.43
N LYS A 451 -2.47 21.73 1.37
CA LYS A 451 -1.50 22.84 1.28
C LYS A 451 -0.53 22.61 0.12
N ALA A 452 -0.04 21.37 -0.02
CA ALA A 452 0.82 21.03 -1.15
C ALA A 452 0.04 21.04 -2.46
N LEU A 453 -1.21 20.58 -2.44
CA LEU A 453 -2.08 20.64 -3.61
C LEU A 453 -2.27 22.08 -4.10
N LYS A 454 -2.61 23.00 -3.20
CA LYS A 454 -2.73 24.43 -3.50
C LYS A 454 -1.44 25.00 -4.09
N GLN A 455 -0.30 24.75 -3.45
CA GLN A 455 1.01 25.23 -3.94
C GLN A 455 1.34 24.70 -5.35
N LEU A 456 0.99 23.45 -5.66
CA LEU A 456 1.25 22.86 -6.97
C LEU A 456 0.30 23.36 -8.06
N LEU A 457 -0.94 23.70 -7.71
CA LEU A 457 -1.91 24.26 -8.65
C LEU A 457 -1.70 25.76 -8.87
N ASP A 458 -1.21 26.48 -7.86
CA ASP A 458 -0.85 27.89 -7.94
C ASP A 458 0.50 28.11 -8.65
N THR A 459 1.33 27.07 -8.76
CA THR A 459 2.57 27.13 -9.55
C THR A 459 2.26 26.81 -11.01
N THR A 460 2.32 27.83 -11.87
CA THR A 460 2.28 27.64 -13.33
C THR A 460 3.32 26.59 -13.72
N PRO A 461 3.02 25.67 -14.64
CA PRO A 461 3.97 24.65 -15.05
C PRO A 461 5.21 25.33 -15.62
N VAL A 462 6.30 25.32 -14.85
CA VAL A 462 7.61 25.68 -15.36
C VAL A 462 7.96 24.56 -16.32
N SER A 463 7.89 24.85 -17.61
CA SER A 463 8.44 23.97 -18.63
C SER A 463 9.87 23.62 -18.20
N PHE A 464 10.29 22.38 -18.42
CA PHE A 464 11.65 21.91 -18.13
C PHE A 464 12.73 22.72 -18.91
N TRP A 465 12.28 23.68 -19.74
CA TRP A 465 13.03 24.62 -20.55
C TRP A 465 12.67 26.10 -20.26
N GLY A 466 12.39 26.47 -19.01
CA GLY A 466 12.54 27.86 -18.53
C GLY A 466 11.84 28.96 -19.34
N ARG A 467 10.72 28.67 -20.02
CA ARG A 467 9.85 29.69 -20.63
C ARG A 467 8.42 29.55 -20.12
N PRO A 468 7.74 30.66 -19.78
CA PRO A 468 6.32 30.63 -19.46
C PRO A 468 5.54 30.17 -20.69
N ALA A 469 4.65 29.19 -20.52
CA ALA A 469 3.65 28.88 -21.54
C ALA A 469 2.69 30.09 -21.64
N ALA A 470 2.60 30.66 -22.84
CA ALA A 470 1.60 31.67 -23.14
C ALA A 470 0.20 31.06 -22.97
N SER A 471 -0.68 31.83 -22.33
CA SER A 471 -2.10 31.54 -22.16
C SER A 471 -2.79 31.29 -23.49
N VAL A 472 -3.55 30.19 -23.58
CA VAL A 472 -4.69 30.04 -24.50
C VAL A 472 -5.88 29.58 -23.68
#